data_AF-A0A9P5MNA3-F1
#
_entry.id   AF-A0A9P5MNA3-F1
#
_cell.length_a   1.000
_cell.length_b   1.000
_cell.length_c   1.000
_cell.angle_alpha   90.00
_cell.angle_beta   90.00
_cell.angle_gamma   90.00
#
_symmetry.space_group_name_H-M   'P 1'
#
loop_
_entity.id
_entity.type
_entity.pdbx_description
1 polymer ?
#
loop_
_entity_poly.entity_id
_entity_poly.type
_entity_poly.pdbx_seq_one_letter_code
_entity_poly.pdbx_strand_id
1 'polypeptide(L)'
;MVGTIRNADSTISFTIRRQPENIPVPYELQGLVTSEKWDFRIMEINKLCAKYSKPLFERIWIVFTLLACGIIPTVLYHVLFNAITPKPLRDAFDRARDNSTIIGTNRFDVGTIDDEIWPYIEKSRWAAFGIFVGLVLVLWTPLILWKYMGARTGRTMATRWAVEDGASGPAFVPKWTIRPPGVWTTDGTVTITIPAPAVPSLFNPNAYMPPYIMQPGQVQAAGMLWAQQQPQQVPYNPEGMTAAPGNTNFQVYATAPAGARDDPFADEKRMKEKEEYDDVKV
;
A
#
# COMPACT_ATOMS: atom_id res chain seq x y z
N MET A 1 22.17 4.47 -5.43
CA MET A 1 22.35 3.50 -4.33
C MET A 1 21.02 2.85 -4.03
N VAL A 2 20.86 1.61 -4.50
CA VAL A 2 19.82 0.71 -4.01
C VAL A 2 20.17 0.36 -2.56
N GLY A 3 19.31 0.77 -1.62
CA GLY A 3 19.45 0.36 -0.23
C GLY A 3 18.92 -1.04 -0.06
N THR A 4 19.78 -1.99 0.29
CA THR A 4 19.37 -3.29 0.80
C THR A 4 19.06 -3.12 2.27
N ILE A 5 17.79 -3.20 2.65
CA ILE A 5 17.38 -3.11 4.05
C ILE A 5 17.15 -4.53 4.54
N ARG A 6 17.93 -4.95 5.53
CA ARG A 6 17.70 -6.19 6.26
C ARG A 6 16.71 -5.91 7.37
N ASN A 7 15.58 -6.59 7.34
CA ASN A 7 14.57 -6.49 8.39
C ASN A 7 14.83 -7.53 9.47
N ALA A 8 14.34 -7.29 10.69
CA ALA A 8 14.51 -8.19 11.84
C ALA A 8 13.81 -9.55 11.64
N ASP A 9 12.87 -9.64 10.71
CA ASP A 9 12.03 -10.80 10.40
C ASP A 9 12.67 -11.79 9.40
N SER A 10 14.00 -11.74 9.21
CA SER A 10 14.69 -12.54 8.19
C SER A 10 14.16 -12.28 6.77
N THR A 11 13.83 -11.02 6.48
CA THR A 11 13.55 -10.58 5.12
C THR A 11 14.57 -9.56 4.64
N ILE A 12 14.83 -9.58 3.33
CA ILE A 12 15.62 -8.57 2.66
C ILE A 12 14.69 -7.81 1.72
N SER A 13 14.62 -6.49 1.91
CA SER A 13 13.85 -5.60 1.05
C SER A 13 14.77 -4.81 0.13
N PHE A 14 14.44 -4.82 -1.15
CA PHE A 14 15.10 -4.04 -2.19
C PHE A 14 14.14 -2.99 -2.73
N THR A 15 14.62 -1.76 -2.83
CA THR A 15 13.92 -0.69 -3.54
C THR A 15 14.33 -0.72 -5.00
N ILE A 16 13.40 -1.07 -5.88
CA ILE A 16 13.63 -1.11 -7.32
C ILE A 16 13.26 0.24 -7.91
N ARG A 17 14.26 0.90 -8.48
CA ARG A 17 14.11 2.14 -9.24
C ARG A 17 13.99 1.84 -10.72
N ARG A 18 13.42 2.80 -11.46
CA ARG A 18 13.21 2.70 -12.91
C ARG A 18 14.50 2.54 -13.73
N GLN A 19 15.66 2.78 -13.12
CA GLN A 19 16.95 2.69 -13.77
C GLN A 19 17.54 1.29 -13.52
N PRO A 20 17.86 0.54 -14.59
CA PRO A 20 18.43 -0.80 -14.46
C PRO A 20 19.87 -0.69 -13.97
N GLU A 21 20.06 -0.56 -12.66
CA GLU A 21 21.33 -0.86 -12.03
C GLU A 21 21.45 -2.38 -11.94
N ASN A 22 22.61 -2.92 -12.32
CA ASN A 22 22.91 -4.32 -12.09
C ASN A 22 23.07 -4.52 -10.58
N ILE A 23 22.05 -5.10 -9.94
CA ILE A 23 22.06 -5.40 -8.51
C ILE A 23 22.68 -6.80 -8.38
N PRO A 24 23.89 -6.94 -7.82
CA PRO A 24 24.48 -8.26 -7.65
C PRO A 24 23.64 -9.12 -6.71
N VAL A 25 23.69 -10.45 -6.89
CA VAL A 25 22.97 -11.39 -6.02
C VAL A 25 23.43 -11.20 -4.57
N PRO A 26 22.51 -10.92 -3.62
CA PRO A 26 22.83 -10.86 -2.20
C PRO A 26 23.50 -12.14 -1.74
N TYR A 27 24.49 -12.03 -0.84
CA TYR A 27 25.31 -13.15 -0.41
C TYR A 27 24.45 -14.32 0.13
N GLU A 28 23.36 -14.01 0.83
CA GLU A 28 22.42 -14.96 1.43
C GLU A 28 21.68 -15.80 0.38
N LEU A 29 21.56 -15.29 -0.85
CA LEU A 29 20.85 -15.92 -1.95
C LEU A 29 21.78 -16.64 -2.94
N GLN A 30 23.10 -16.46 -2.86
CA GLN A 30 24.06 -17.01 -3.82
C GLN A 30 24.05 -18.56 -3.90
N GLY A 31 23.56 -19.25 -2.87
CA GLY A 31 23.34 -20.70 -2.88
C GLY A 31 21.93 -21.17 -3.23
N LEU A 32 20.96 -20.25 -3.25
CA LEU A 32 19.54 -20.55 -3.49
C LEU A 32 19.09 -20.15 -4.91
N VAL A 33 19.64 -19.07 -5.44
CA VAL A 33 19.26 -18.49 -6.72
C VAL A 33 20.53 -18.26 -7.53
N THR A 34 20.60 -18.85 -8.73
CA THR A 34 21.72 -18.62 -9.65
C THR A 34 21.72 -17.18 -10.15
N SER A 35 22.90 -16.63 -10.47
CA SER A 35 23.03 -15.24 -10.96
C SER A 35 22.17 -14.97 -12.19
N GLU A 36 22.11 -15.92 -13.13
CA GLU A 36 21.28 -15.79 -14.34
C GLU A 36 19.77 -15.70 -14.01
N LYS A 37 19.28 -16.55 -13.09
CA LYS A 37 17.88 -16.50 -12.64
C LYS A 37 17.58 -15.17 -11.95
N TRP A 38 18.52 -14.67 -11.14
CA TRP A 38 18.39 -13.39 -10.47
C TRP A 38 18.26 -12.24 -11.47
N ASP A 39 19.18 -12.14 -12.43
CA ASP A 39 19.18 -11.09 -13.44
C ASP A 39 17.89 -11.10 -14.28
N PHE A 40 17.43 -12.29 -14.65
CA PHE A 40 16.16 -12.48 -15.33
C PHE A 40 14.98 -11.94 -14.51
N ARG A 41 14.88 -12.32 -13.22
CA ARG A 41 13.81 -11.85 -12.33
C ARG A 41 13.85 -10.33 -12.15
N ILE A 42 15.01 -9.75 -11.89
CA ILE A 42 15.15 -8.30 -11.76
C ILE A 42 14.71 -7.58 -13.04
N MET A 43 15.06 -8.11 -14.22
CA MET A 43 14.58 -7.59 -15.49
C MET A 43 13.05 -7.67 -15.62
N GLU A 44 12.42 -8.79 -15.26
CA GLU A 44 10.96 -8.93 -15.30
C GLU A 44 10.26 -7.95 -14.35
N ILE A 45 10.79 -7.78 -13.13
CA ILE A 45 10.24 -6.82 -12.16
C ILE A 45 10.38 -5.39 -12.68
N ASN A 46 11.55 -5.04 -13.25
CA ASN A 46 11.77 -3.73 -13.86
C ASN A 46 10.78 -3.47 -15.01
N LYS A 47 10.54 -4.46 -15.87
CA LYS A 47 9.53 -4.36 -16.95
C LYS A 47 8.12 -4.15 -16.38
N LEU A 48 7.76 -4.88 -15.32
CA LEU A 48 6.47 -4.73 -14.65
C LEU A 48 6.34 -3.33 -14.02
N CYS A 49 7.32 -2.89 -13.25
CA CYS A 49 7.34 -1.55 -12.65
C CYS A 49 7.28 -0.46 -13.73
N ALA A 50 8.03 -0.58 -14.83
CA ALA A 50 8.01 0.40 -15.92
C ALA A 50 6.66 0.46 -16.65
N LYS A 51 5.96 -0.66 -16.77
CA LYS A 51 4.63 -0.76 -17.39
C LYS A 51 3.54 -0.11 -16.53
N TYR A 52 3.56 -0.34 -15.21
CA TYR A 52 2.52 0.11 -14.28
C TYR A 52 2.86 1.40 -13.52
N SER A 53 4.07 1.94 -13.66
CA SER A 53 4.50 3.22 -13.08
C SER A 53 4.58 4.30 -14.15
N LYS A 54 3.54 5.14 -14.20
CA LYS A 54 3.46 6.32 -15.07
C LYS A 54 3.14 7.55 -14.22
N PRO A 55 4.11 8.06 -13.44
CA PRO A 55 3.86 9.11 -12.45
C PRO A 55 3.32 10.41 -13.08
N LEU A 56 3.74 10.75 -14.30
CA LEU A 56 3.20 11.93 -15.01
C LEU A 56 1.73 11.75 -15.38
N PHE A 57 1.35 10.58 -15.89
CA PHE A 57 -0.04 10.30 -16.22
C PHE A 57 -0.90 10.33 -14.95
N GLU A 58 -0.45 9.70 -13.86
CA GLU A 58 -1.16 9.70 -12.58
C GLU A 58 -1.40 11.13 -12.06
N ARG A 59 -0.36 11.98 -12.12
CA ARG A 59 -0.47 13.40 -11.72
C ARG A 59 -1.48 14.16 -12.56
N ILE A 60 -1.37 14.07 -13.89
CA ILE A 60 -2.28 14.76 -14.82
C ILE A 60 -3.71 14.26 -14.61
N TRP A 61 -3.89 12.95 -14.48
CA TRP A 61 -5.19 12.35 -14.23
C TRP A 61 -5.80 12.84 -12.91
N ILE A 62 -5.04 12.82 -11.81
CA ILE A 62 -5.54 13.28 -10.51
C ILE A 62 -5.95 14.76 -10.57
N VAL A 63 -5.11 15.63 -11.14
CA VAL A 63 -5.44 17.06 -11.31
C VAL A 63 -6.70 17.23 -12.17
N PHE A 64 -6.80 16.50 -13.28
CA PHE A 64 -7.97 16.52 -14.15
C PHE A 64 -9.24 16.08 -13.41
N THR A 65 -9.19 14.95 -12.69
CA THR A 65 -10.33 14.44 -11.92
C THR A 65 -10.75 15.40 -10.80
N LEU A 66 -9.81 16.05 -10.13
CA LEU A 66 -10.09 17.03 -9.08
C LEU A 66 -10.78 18.27 -9.66
N LEU A 67 -10.31 18.79 -10.79
CA LEU A 67 -10.97 19.90 -11.49
C LEU A 67 -12.37 19.52 -11.98
N ALA A 68 -12.50 18.33 -12.58
CA ALA A 68 -13.78 17.80 -13.04
C ALA A 68 -14.79 17.67 -11.88
N CYS A 69 -14.35 17.21 -10.71
CA CYS A 69 -15.17 17.09 -9.51
C CYS A 69 -15.69 18.43 -8.97
N GLY A 70 -15.02 19.56 -9.24
CA GLY A 70 -15.50 20.89 -8.85
C GLY A 70 -16.38 21.53 -9.91
N ILE A 71 -15.90 21.55 -11.17
CA ILE A 71 -16.55 22.29 -12.26
C ILE A 71 -17.86 21.61 -12.67
N ILE A 72 -17.87 20.29 -12.83
CA ILE A 72 -19.02 19.58 -13.40
C ILE A 72 -20.24 19.64 -12.47
N PRO A 73 -20.16 19.34 -11.16
CA PRO A 73 -21.32 19.44 -10.29
C PRO A 73 -21.85 20.87 -10.18
N THR A 74 -20.98 21.89 -10.23
CA THR A 74 -21.40 23.30 -10.19
C THR A 74 -22.23 23.65 -11.41
N VAL A 75 -21.74 23.37 -12.62
CA VAL A 75 -22.49 23.62 -13.87
C VAL A 75 -23.77 22.79 -13.90
N LEU A 76 -23.68 21.53 -13.50
CA LEU A 76 -24.81 20.62 -13.54
C LEU A 76 -25.91 21.01 -12.55
N TYR A 77 -25.56 21.53 -11.38
CA TYR A 77 -26.52 22.09 -10.44
C TYR A 77 -27.31 23.23 -11.08
N HIS A 78 -26.65 24.16 -11.78
CA HIS A 78 -27.34 25.24 -12.48
C HIS A 78 -28.28 24.72 -13.57
N VAL A 79 -27.85 23.71 -14.33
CA VAL A 79 -28.69 23.09 -15.36
C VAL A 79 -29.89 22.37 -14.75
N LEU A 80 -29.69 21.58 -13.68
CA LEU A 80 -30.74 20.84 -12.99
C LEU A 80 -31.75 21.79 -12.33
N PHE A 81 -31.27 22.86 -11.70
CA PHE A 81 -32.14 23.87 -11.12
C PHE A 81 -33.01 24.54 -12.20
N ASN A 82 -32.40 24.91 -13.33
CA ASN A 82 -33.13 25.51 -14.46
C ASN A 82 -34.14 24.57 -15.12
N ALA A 83 -33.92 23.25 -15.03
CA ALA A 83 -34.77 22.23 -15.62
C ALA A 83 -35.92 21.79 -14.69
N ILE A 84 -35.66 21.70 -13.38
CA ILE A 84 -36.61 21.20 -12.38
C ILE A 84 -37.53 22.33 -11.87
N THR A 85 -37.02 23.56 -11.77
CA THR A 85 -37.80 24.69 -11.24
C THR A 85 -38.76 25.24 -12.30
N PRO A 86 -40.06 25.36 -11.99
CA PRO A 86 -41.02 25.96 -12.91
C PRO A 86 -40.63 27.39 -13.30
N LYS A 87 -40.82 27.76 -14.57
CA LYS A 87 -40.52 29.10 -15.08
C LYS A 87 -41.03 30.27 -14.21
N PRO A 88 -42.30 30.32 -13.77
CA PRO A 88 -42.78 31.47 -12.99
C PRO A 88 -42.03 31.64 -11.66
N LEU A 89 -41.66 30.52 -11.03
CA LEU A 89 -40.93 30.50 -9.77
C LEU A 89 -39.46 30.90 -9.97
N ARG A 90 -38.85 30.45 -11.06
CA ARG A 90 -37.50 30.86 -11.48
C ARG A 90 -37.42 32.36 -11.78
N ASP A 91 -38.37 32.88 -12.56
CA ASP A 91 -38.40 34.31 -12.92
C ASP A 91 -38.64 35.20 -11.69
N ALA A 92 -39.41 34.71 -10.70
CA ALA A 92 -39.56 35.38 -9.41
C ALA A 92 -38.24 35.40 -8.61
N PHE A 93 -37.53 34.27 -8.57
CA PHE A 93 -36.22 34.16 -7.91
C PHE A 93 -35.16 35.06 -8.55
N ASP A 94 -35.07 35.07 -9.88
CA ASP A 94 -34.09 35.91 -10.60
C ASP A 94 -34.36 37.41 -10.36
N ARG A 95 -35.63 37.84 -10.40
CA ARG A 95 -36.02 39.22 -10.03
C ARG A 95 -35.67 39.57 -8.59
N ALA A 96 -35.89 38.65 -7.65
CA ALA A 96 -35.55 38.85 -6.23
C ALA A 96 -34.03 38.96 -6.03
N ARG A 97 -33.25 38.13 -6.74
CA ARG A 97 -31.79 38.18 -6.75
C ARG A 97 -31.27 39.52 -7.25
N ASP A 98 -31.79 40.01 -8.39
CA ASP A 98 -31.33 41.26 -9.01
C ASP A 98 -31.69 42.50 -8.16
N ASN A 99 -32.88 42.49 -7.52
CA ASN A 99 -33.33 43.57 -6.62
C ASN A 99 -32.59 43.62 -5.28
N SER A 100 -31.86 42.58 -4.88
CA SER A 100 -31.16 42.55 -3.57
C SER A 100 -29.98 43.53 -3.47
N THR A 101 -29.52 44.08 -4.60
CA THR A 101 -28.35 44.97 -4.66
C THR A 101 -28.68 46.46 -4.52
N ILE A 102 -29.95 46.84 -4.61
CA ILE A 102 -30.38 48.24 -4.64
C ILE A 102 -31.59 48.37 -3.72
N ILE A 103 -31.43 49.13 -2.62
CA ILE A 103 -32.50 49.58 -1.71
C ILE A 103 -32.92 48.53 -0.65
N GLY A 104 -32.44 48.73 0.58
CA GLY A 104 -33.13 48.22 1.76
C GLY A 104 -34.53 48.83 1.85
N THR A 105 -35.52 48.02 2.23
CA THR A 105 -36.99 48.28 2.23
C THR A 105 -37.62 47.97 0.87
N ASN A 106 -38.42 46.91 0.69
CA ASN A 106 -39.55 46.48 1.50
C ASN A 106 -39.62 44.95 1.64
N ARG A 107 -39.97 44.52 2.86
CA ARG A 107 -40.23 43.15 3.30
C ARG A 107 -41.50 42.59 2.63
N PHE A 108 -41.49 42.45 1.31
CA PHE A 108 -42.51 41.73 0.56
C PHE A 108 -42.30 40.24 0.81
N ASP A 109 -43.21 39.59 1.54
CA ASP A 109 -43.52 38.14 1.52
C ASP A 109 -42.40 37.16 1.11
N VAL A 110 -41.18 37.38 1.60
CA VAL A 110 -40.04 36.47 1.38
C VAL A 110 -40.35 35.10 2.00
N GLY A 111 -41.14 35.06 3.07
CA GLY A 111 -41.52 33.83 3.76
C GLY A 111 -42.34 32.86 2.90
N THR A 112 -43.28 33.33 2.08
CA THR A 112 -44.09 32.44 1.24
C THR A 112 -43.35 31.93 0.01
N ILE A 113 -42.42 32.72 -0.54
CA ILE A 113 -41.57 32.30 -1.66
C ILE A 113 -40.55 31.23 -1.19
N ASP A 114 -40.00 31.40 0.01
CA ASP A 114 -39.04 30.46 0.58
C ASP A 114 -39.65 29.07 0.79
N ASP A 115 -40.88 28.99 1.30
CA ASP A 115 -41.58 27.71 1.56
C ASP A 115 -41.89 26.94 0.27
N GLU A 116 -42.22 27.63 -0.83
CA GLU A 116 -42.50 26.99 -2.12
C GLU A 116 -41.24 26.58 -2.90
N ILE A 117 -40.15 27.35 -2.79
CA ILE A 117 -38.90 27.09 -3.54
C ILE A 117 -38.05 26.01 -2.87
N TRP A 118 -38.04 25.94 -1.54
CA TRP A 118 -37.19 25.04 -0.76
C TRP A 118 -37.18 23.58 -1.24
N PRO A 119 -38.33 22.89 -1.48
CA PRO A 119 -38.32 21.49 -1.91
C PRO A 119 -37.64 21.27 -3.26
N TYR A 120 -37.64 22.25 -4.17
CA TYR A 120 -36.96 22.16 -5.46
C TYR A 120 -35.44 22.33 -5.32
N ILE A 121 -35.01 23.18 -4.39
CA ILE A 121 -33.60 23.32 -4.03
C ILE A 121 -33.07 22.00 -3.43
N GLU A 122 -33.81 21.38 -2.52
CA GLU A 122 -33.39 20.10 -1.93
C GLU A 122 -33.29 18.97 -2.96
N LYS A 123 -34.31 18.83 -3.82
CA LYS A 123 -34.31 17.81 -4.88
C LYS A 123 -33.14 18.00 -5.85
N SER A 124 -32.87 19.24 -6.27
CA SER A 124 -31.75 19.54 -7.18
C SER A 124 -30.39 19.28 -6.53
N ARG A 125 -30.23 19.57 -5.23
CA ARG A 125 -29.00 19.25 -4.47
C ARG A 125 -28.76 17.75 -4.37
N TRP A 126 -29.77 16.96 -4.01
CA TRP A 126 -29.62 15.50 -3.94
C TRP A 126 -29.35 14.86 -5.31
N ALA A 127 -29.99 15.37 -6.37
CA ALA A 127 -29.70 14.93 -7.73
C ALA A 127 -28.25 15.27 -8.13
N ALA A 128 -27.79 16.50 -7.86
CA ALA A 128 -26.41 16.90 -8.11
C ALA A 128 -25.42 16.06 -7.30
N PHE A 129 -25.73 15.72 -6.04
CA PHE A 129 -24.91 14.86 -5.20
C PHE A 129 -24.81 13.43 -5.77
N GLY A 130 -25.93 12.84 -6.20
CA GLY A 130 -25.92 11.52 -6.83
C GLY A 130 -25.04 11.47 -8.08
N ILE A 131 -25.12 12.51 -8.93
CA ILE A 131 -24.30 12.60 -10.13
C ILE A 131 -22.83 12.86 -9.78
N PHE A 132 -22.55 13.65 -8.75
CA PHE A 132 -21.19 13.83 -8.23
C PHE A 132 -20.57 12.50 -7.80
N VAL A 133 -21.28 11.70 -7.00
CA VAL A 133 -20.79 10.37 -6.56
C VAL A 133 -20.56 9.46 -7.75
N GLY A 134 -21.50 9.40 -8.70
CA GLY A 134 -21.34 8.63 -9.93
C GLY A 134 -20.11 9.05 -10.74
N LEU A 135 -19.89 10.36 -10.87
CA LEU A 135 -18.73 10.92 -11.56
C LEU A 135 -17.42 10.59 -10.86
N VAL A 136 -17.37 10.69 -9.53
CA VAL A 136 -16.21 10.27 -8.73
C VAL A 136 -15.91 8.79 -8.99
N LEU A 137 -16.90 7.91 -8.92
CA LEU A 137 -16.68 6.48 -9.17
C LEU A 137 -16.18 6.22 -10.60
N VAL A 138 -16.78 6.83 -11.61
CA VAL A 138 -16.37 6.65 -13.02
C VAL A 138 -14.96 7.15 -13.26
N LEU A 139 -14.56 8.28 -12.68
CA LEU A 139 -13.23 8.86 -12.87
C LEU A 139 -12.13 8.13 -12.09
N TRP A 140 -12.44 7.59 -10.91
CA TRP A 140 -11.47 6.90 -10.06
C TRP A 140 -11.33 5.40 -10.41
N THR A 141 -12.38 4.76 -10.94
CA THR A 141 -12.37 3.32 -11.26
C THR A 141 -11.23 2.91 -12.20
N PRO A 142 -10.93 3.61 -13.31
CA PRO A 142 -9.84 3.24 -14.20
C PRO A 142 -8.47 3.24 -13.50
N LEU A 143 -8.22 4.20 -12.60
CA LEU A 143 -6.96 4.30 -11.86
C LEU A 143 -6.84 3.14 -10.86
N ILE A 144 -7.90 2.87 -10.10
CA ILE A 144 -7.95 1.75 -9.15
C ILE A 144 -7.75 0.42 -9.88
N LEU A 145 -8.47 0.20 -10.98
CA LEU A 145 -8.39 -1.02 -11.77
C LEU A 145 -6.99 -1.22 -12.35
N TRP A 146 -6.38 -0.15 -12.87
CA TRP A 146 -5.01 -0.21 -13.37
C TRP A 146 -4.01 -0.59 -12.28
N LYS A 147 -4.07 0.05 -11.11
CA LYS A 147 -3.19 -0.29 -9.98
C LYS A 147 -3.43 -1.71 -9.50
N TYR A 148 -4.67 -2.16 -9.45
CA TYR A 148 -5.03 -3.53 -9.10
C TYR A 148 -4.43 -4.55 -10.08
N MET A 149 -4.52 -4.30 -11.39
CA MET A 149 -3.94 -5.17 -12.42
C MET A 149 -2.41 -5.29 -12.29
N GLY A 150 -1.72 -4.19 -11.95
CA GLY A 150 -0.29 -4.21 -11.70
C GLY A 150 0.09 -5.08 -10.49
N ALA A 151 -0.64 -4.92 -9.38
CA ALA A 151 -0.44 -5.72 -8.17
C ALA A 151 -0.75 -7.21 -8.41
N ARG A 152 -1.82 -7.53 -9.13
CA ARG A 152 -2.19 -8.90 -9.47
C ARG A 152 -1.11 -9.57 -10.32
N THR A 153 -0.61 -8.90 -11.35
CA THR A 153 0.46 -9.44 -12.21
C THR A 153 1.73 -9.75 -11.39
N GLY A 154 2.12 -8.84 -10.49
CA GLY A 154 3.29 -9.05 -9.62
C GLY A 154 3.15 -10.25 -8.69
N ARG A 155 1.96 -10.43 -8.09
CA ARG A 155 1.67 -11.61 -7.25
C ARG A 155 1.76 -12.92 -8.05
N THR A 156 1.19 -12.95 -9.26
CA THR A 156 1.26 -14.13 -10.12
C THR A 156 2.71 -14.48 -10.49
N MET A 157 3.56 -13.50 -10.80
CA MET A 157 4.99 -13.73 -11.05
C MET A 157 5.69 -14.32 -9.82
N ALA A 158 5.46 -13.73 -8.64
CA ALA A 158 6.04 -14.21 -7.39
C ALA A 158 5.63 -15.66 -7.06
N THR A 159 4.36 -16.01 -7.26
CA THR A 159 3.87 -17.39 -7.06
C THR A 159 4.54 -18.36 -8.03
N ARG A 160 4.72 -17.99 -9.30
CA ARG A 160 5.40 -18.84 -10.29
C ARG A 160 6.85 -19.11 -9.89
N TRP A 161 7.58 -18.09 -9.49
CA TRP A 161 8.96 -18.25 -9.02
C TRP A 161 9.05 -19.11 -7.76
N ALA A 162 8.10 -18.99 -6.82
CA ALA A 162 8.06 -19.83 -5.65
C ALA A 162 7.87 -21.33 -6.00
N VAL A 163 7.06 -21.63 -7.02
CA VAL A 163 6.89 -23.01 -7.53
C VAL A 163 8.17 -23.51 -8.22
N GLU A 164 8.82 -22.69 -9.05
CA GLU A 164 10.09 -23.02 -9.70
C GLU A 164 11.24 -23.25 -8.71
N ASP A 165 11.31 -22.42 -7.66
CA ASP A 165 12.32 -22.53 -6.60
C ASP A 165 12.05 -23.77 -5.73
N GLY A 166 10.79 -24.08 -5.44
CA GLY A 166 10.40 -25.29 -4.71
C GLY A 166 10.70 -26.59 -5.47
N ALA A 167 10.57 -26.59 -6.79
CA ALA A 167 10.89 -27.74 -7.63
C ALA A 167 12.40 -28.05 -7.67
N SER A 168 13.26 -27.06 -7.38
CA SER A 168 14.71 -27.22 -7.40
C SER A 168 15.27 -27.97 -6.17
N GLY A 169 14.42 -28.33 -5.20
CA GLY A 169 14.77 -29.19 -4.06
C GLY A 169 15.59 -28.60 -2.90
N PRO A 170 15.83 -27.28 -2.73
CA PRO A 170 16.46 -26.79 -1.50
C PRO A 170 15.50 -26.97 -0.31
N ALA A 171 16.06 -27.27 0.87
CA ALA A 171 15.30 -27.37 2.11
C ALA A 171 14.57 -26.07 2.51
N PHE A 172 14.94 -24.94 1.90
CA PHE A 172 14.33 -23.64 2.08
C PHE A 172 13.91 -23.03 0.74
N VAL A 173 12.65 -22.63 0.64
CA VAL A 173 12.09 -21.97 -0.56
C VAL A 173 11.92 -20.48 -0.28
N PRO A 174 12.64 -19.58 -0.99
CA PRO A 174 12.49 -18.15 -0.78
C PRO A 174 11.09 -17.69 -1.23
N LYS A 175 10.37 -17.03 -0.33
CA LYS A 175 9.10 -16.38 -0.62
C LYS A 175 9.36 -14.98 -1.16
N TRP A 176 8.95 -14.77 -2.41
CA TRP A 176 9.01 -13.49 -3.08
C TRP A 176 7.73 -12.70 -2.82
N THR A 177 7.88 -11.44 -2.41
CA THR A 177 6.76 -10.51 -2.27
C THR A 177 7.08 -9.25 -3.04
N ILE A 178 6.38 -9.04 -4.16
CA ILE A 178 6.57 -7.88 -5.01
C ILE A 178 5.46 -6.88 -4.68
N ARG A 179 5.84 -5.69 -4.22
CA ARG A 179 4.93 -4.57 -4.02
C ARG A 179 5.18 -3.55 -5.13
N PRO A 180 4.23 -3.38 -6.07
CA PRO A 180 4.38 -2.40 -7.12
C PRO A 180 4.43 -0.98 -6.53
N PRO A 181 4.91 0.01 -7.29
CA PRO A 181 4.85 1.40 -6.88
C PRO A 181 3.42 1.81 -6.53
N GLY A 182 3.27 2.44 -5.36
CA GLY A 182 2.04 3.06 -4.90
C GLY A 182 1.63 4.26 -5.76
N VAL A 183 0.61 5.00 -5.29
CA VAL A 183 0.27 6.29 -5.89
C VAL A 183 1.38 7.27 -5.49
N TRP A 184 1.88 8.07 -6.44
CA TRP A 184 2.94 9.08 -6.24
C TRP A 184 4.36 8.55 -6.04
N THR A 185 4.54 7.30 -5.63
CA THR A 185 5.85 6.66 -5.52
C THR A 185 6.24 6.04 -6.86
N THR A 186 7.44 6.30 -7.33
CA THR A 186 7.99 5.65 -8.53
C THR A 186 8.57 4.28 -8.26
N ASP A 187 8.90 4.04 -7.00
CA ASP A 187 9.77 2.94 -6.59
C ASP A 187 8.91 1.73 -6.17
N GLY A 188 9.26 0.57 -6.72
CA GLY A 188 8.71 -0.70 -6.27
C GLY A 188 9.54 -1.24 -5.10
N THR A 189 8.93 -2.07 -4.25
CA THR A 189 9.67 -2.79 -3.21
C THR A 189 9.53 -4.29 -3.42
N VAL A 190 10.65 -4.99 -3.41
CA VAL A 190 10.69 -6.45 -3.49
C VAL A 190 11.23 -6.95 -2.17
N THR A 191 10.48 -7.81 -1.52
CA THR A 191 10.86 -8.42 -0.25
C THR A 191 11.03 -9.91 -0.47
N ILE A 192 12.17 -10.44 -0.05
CA ILE A 192 12.53 -11.84 -0.19
C ILE A 192 12.77 -12.38 1.21
N THR A 193 12.14 -13.50 1.55
CA THR A 193 12.45 -14.20 2.81
C THR A 193 13.77 -14.94 2.64
N ILE A 194 14.68 -14.75 3.58
CA ILE A 194 15.91 -15.54 3.69
C ILE A 194 15.72 -16.64 4.74
N PRO A 195 16.49 -17.75 4.67
CA PRO A 195 16.46 -18.75 5.72
C PRO A 195 16.76 -18.06 7.04
N ALA A 196 16.04 -18.47 8.10
CA ALA A 196 16.35 -18.00 9.44
C ALA A 196 17.86 -18.18 9.65
N PRO A 197 18.59 -17.14 10.08
CA PRO A 197 20.01 -17.26 10.30
C PRO A 197 20.20 -18.47 11.21
N ALA A 198 20.99 -19.45 10.75
CA ALA A 198 21.24 -20.64 11.52
C ALA A 198 21.66 -20.16 12.92
N VAL A 199 20.86 -20.50 13.94
CA VAL A 199 21.15 -20.09 15.31
C VAL A 199 22.61 -20.46 15.54
N PRO A 200 23.48 -19.50 15.90
CA PRO A 200 24.90 -19.75 15.98
C PRO A 200 25.10 -20.93 16.92
N SER A 201 25.34 -22.10 16.34
CA SER A 201 25.56 -23.30 17.10
C SER A 201 27.00 -23.21 17.57
N LEU A 202 27.26 -23.65 18.81
CA LEU A 202 28.62 -23.76 19.34
C LEU A 202 29.51 -24.69 18.50
N PHE A 203 28.94 -25.41 17.54
CA PHE A 203 29.61 -26.31 16.61
C PHE A 203 29.76 -25.72 15.20
N ASN A 204 29.41 -24.45 14.97
CA ASN A 204 29.80 -23.81 13.72
C ASN A 204 31.34 -23.72 13.70
N PRO A 205 32.04 -24.11 12.62
CA PRO A 205 33.50 -24.01 12.55
C PRO A 205 34.01 -22.56 12.74
N ASN A 206 33.15 -21.56 12.56
CA ASN A 206 33.41 -20.16 12.87
C ASN A 206 32.75 -19.66 14.18
N ALA A 207 32.04 -20.53 14.92
CA ALA A 207 31.55 -20.17 16.24
C ALA A 207 32.71 -20.14 17.23
N TYR A 208 32.66 -19.13 18.10
CA TYR A 208 33.60 -18.99 19.19
C TYR A 208 33.52 -20.22 20.10
N MET A 209 34.53 -21.08 20.03
CA MET A 209 34.68 -22.15 21.00
C MET A 209 35.05 -21.51 22.34
N PRO A 210 34.41 -21.90 23.45
CA PRO A 210 34.81 -21.43 24.76
C PRO A 210 36.32 -21.65 25.00
N PRO A 211 37.02 -20.72 25.69
CA PRO A 211 38.48 -20.71 25.77
C PRO A 211 39.08 -21.96 26.41
N TYR A 212 38.29 -22.74 27.17
CA TYR A 212 38.71 -24.02 27.75
C TYR A 212 38.72 -25.19 26.73
N ILE A 213 38.15 -25.02 25.54
CA ILE A 213 38.16 -26.00 24.44
C ILE A 213 39.25 -25.67 23.41
N MET A 214 39.67 -24.41 23.32
CA MET A 214 40.72 -23.99 22.39
C MET A 214 42.09 -24.57 22.81
N GLN A 215 42.86 -25.08 21.85
CA GLN A 215 44.25 -25.46 22.12
C GLN A 215 45.05 -24.22 22.59
N PRO A 216 45.95 -24.39 23.59
CA PRO A 216 46.82 -23.31 24.05
C PRO A 216 47.71 -22.85 22.89
N GLY A 217 47.33 -21.72 22.29
CA GLY A 217 47.95 -21.18 21.07
C GLY A 217 46.97 -20.38 20.19
N GLN A 218 45.67 -20.71 20.17
CA GLN A 218 44.67 -20.00 19.35
C GLN A 218 43.95 -18.84 20.07
N VAL A 219 44.14 -18.72 21.38
CA VAL A 219 43.42 -17.76 22.25
C VAL A 219 43.70 -16.29 21.90
N GLN A 220 44.88 -15.97 21.36
CA GLN A 220 45.25 -14.59 21.00
C GLN A 220 44.55 -14.08 19.72
N ALA A 221 44.18 -14.96 18.78
CA ALA A 221 43.48 -14.55 17.56
C ALA A 221 41.96 -14.35 17.80
N ALA A 222 41.37 -15.16 18.68
CA ALA A 222 39.95 -15.13 18.97
C ALA A 222 39.50 -13.85 19.73
N GLY A 223 40.39 -13.30 20.58
CA GLY A 223 40.11 -12.04 21.29
C GLY A 223 40.00 -10.82 20.36
N MET A 224 40.77 -10.78 19.26
CA MET A 224 40.74 -9.65 18.32
C MET A 224 39.51 -9.67 17.39
N LEU A 225 39.03 -10.85 16.99
CA LEU A 225 37.82 -10.97 16.16
C LEU A 225 36.54 -10.59 16.92
N TRP A 226 36.49 -10.82 18.24
CA TRP A 226 35.31 -10.48 19.06
C TRP A 226 35.11 -8.97 19.20
N ALA A 227 36.18 -8.18 19.23
CA ALA A 227 36.11 -6.72 19.25
C ALA A 227 35.49 -6.12 17.96
N GLN A 228 35.46 -6.88 16.85
CA GLN A 228 35.00 -6.39 15.56
C GLN A 228 33.55 -6.78 15.21
N GLN A 229 33.00 -7.81 15.87
CA GLN A 229 31.65 -8.33 15.60
C GLN A 229 30.57 -7.84 16.57
N GLN A 230 30.90 -7.01 17.56
CA GLN A 230 29.85 -6.36 18.32
C GLN A 230 29.02 -5.48 17.35
N PRO A 231 27.70 -5.73 17.20
CA PRO A 231 26.86 -4.78 16.49
C PRO A 231 27.06 -3.45 17.20
N GLN A 232 27.45 -2.41 16.46
CA GLN A 232 27.67 -1.08 17.02
C GLN A 232 26.48 -0.75 17.90
N GLN A 233 26.69 -0.82 19.21
CA GLN A 233 25.74 -0.31 20.17
C GLN A 233 25.70 1.17 19.87
N VAL A 234 24.61 1.61 19.23
CA VAL A 234 24.29 3.03 19.10
C VAL A 234 24.48 3.59 20.50
N PRO A 235 25.39 4.54 20.71
CA PRO A 235 25.68 5.06 22.04
C PRO A 235 24.35 5.48 22.65
N TYR A 236 23.95 4.78 23.71
CA TYR A 236 22.84 5.21 24.53
C TYR A 236 23.27 6.55 25.11
N ASN A 237 22.77 7.64 24.53
CA ASN A 237 23.00 8.99 25.00
C ASN A 237 21.97 9.26 26.11
N PRO A 238 22.38 9.29 27.40
CA PRO A 238 21.44 9.49 28.50
C PRO A 238 21.03 10.96 28.68
N GLU A 239 21.59 11.90 27.90
CA GLU A 239 21.41 13.34 28.14
C GLU A 239 20.22 13.98 27.38
N GLY A 240 19.38 13.19 26.72
CA GLY A 240 18.27 13.68 25.90
C GLY A 240 16.86 13.53 26.46
N MET A 241 16.69 13.05 27.71
CA MET A 241 15.36 12.88 28.31
C MET A 241 14.82 14.19 28.90
N THR A 242 14.49 15.16 28.05
CA THR A 242 13.46 16.13 28.42
C THR A 242 12.10 15.46 28.22
N ALA A 243 11.35 15.38 29.32
CA ALA A 243 10.06 14.73 29.41
C ALA A 243 9.09 15.25 28.33
N ALA A 244 8.81 14.42 27.32
CA ALA A 244 7.62 14.57 26.49
C ALA A 244 6.42 14.03 27.28
N PRO A 245 5.35 14.82 27.50
CA PRO A 245 4.22 14.39 28.30
C PRO A 245 3.38 13.36 27.54
N GLY A 246 3.22 12.20 28.16
CA GLY A 246 2.01 11.36 28.08
C GLY A 246 1.52 10.93 26.69
N ASN A 247 2.03 9.81 26.19
CA ASN A 247 1.22 8.92 25.36
C ASN A 247 1.38 7.47 25.84
N THR A 248 0.57 7.12 26.83
CA THR A 248 0.37 5.76 27.33
C THR A 248 -0.45 4.97 26.31
N ASN A 249 0.20 4.51 25.25
CA ASN A 249 -0.32 3.43 24.42
C ASN A 249 0.74 2.34 24.31
N PHE A 250 1.09 1.77 25.46
CA PHE A 250 1.78 0.49 25.54
C PHE A 250 0.74 -0.60 25.24
N GLN A 251 0.53 -0.89 23.95
CA GLN A 251 -0.14 -2.12 23.57
C GLN A 251 0.82 -3.29 23.82
N VAL A 252 0.55 -4.02 24.90
CA VAL A 252 1.06 -5.35 25.13
C VAL A 252 0.58 -6.20 23.95
N TYR A 253 1.47 -6.53 23.02
CA TYR A 253 1.22 -7.60 22.06
C TYR A 253 1.16 -8.90 22.85
N ALA A 254 -0.05 -9.29 23.24
CA ALA A 254 -0.32 -10.63 23.73
C ALA A 254 0.17 -11.61 22.65
N THR A 255 1.14 -12.42 23.03
CA THR A 255 1.65 -13.51 22.21
C THR A 255 0.48 -14.44 21.94
N ALA A 256 -0.02 -14.43 20.71
CA ALA A 256 -1.08 -15.34 20.30
C ALA A 256 -0.60 -16.79 20.53
N PRO A 257 -1.46 -17.67 21.08
CA PRO A 257 -1.11 -19.07 21.29
C PRO A 257 -0.70 -19.70 19.95
N ALA A 258 0.35 -20.52 19.98
CA ALA A 258 1.09 -21.08 18.85
C ALA A 258 0.31 -22.07 17.94
N GLY A 259 -1.01 -21.94 17.81
CA GLY A 259 -1.88 -22.80 17.01
C GLY A 259 -2.65 -22.12 15.88
N ALA A 260 -2.66 -20.78 15.81
CA ALA A 260 -3.37 -20.05 14.75
C ALA A 260 -2.41 -19.71 13.59
N ARG A 261 -2.09 -20.71 12.76
CA ARG A 261 -1.59 -20.42 11.41
C ARG A 261 -2.79 -19.92 10.60
N ASP A 262 -2.80 -18.64 10.26
CA ASP A 262 -3.68 -18.07 9.25
C ASP A 262 -3.42 -18.78 7.91
N ASP A 263 -4.17 -19.86 7.64
CA ASP A 263 -4.25 -20.44 6.31
C ASP A 263 -5.04 -19.45 5.45
N PRO A 264 -4.41 -18.77 4.46
CA PRO A 264 -5.07 -17.77 3.62
C PRO A 264 -6.18 -18.37 2.75
N PHE A 265 -6.40 -19.68 2.80
CA PHE A 265 -7.45 -20.41 2.09
C PHE A 265 -8.53 -20.99 3.01
N ALA A 266 -8.50 -20.72 4.32
CA ALA A 266 -9.52 -21.21 5.26
C ALA A 266 -10.94 -20.72 4.87
N ASP A 267 -11.06 -19.49 4.38
CA ASP A 267 -12.33 -18.93 3.92
C ASP A 267 -12.79 -19.53 2.59
N GLU A 268 -11.86 -19.87 1.69
CA GLU A 268 -12.20 -20.50 0.41
C GLU A 268 -12.69 -21.94 0.58
N LYS A 269 -12.11 -22.69 1.54
CA LYS A 269 -12.63 -24.02 1.92
C LYS A 269 -14.02 -23.95 2.53
N ARG A 270 -14.29 -22.95 3.39
CA ARG A 270 -15.62 -22.77 3.99
C ARG A 270 -16.71 -22.41 2.99
N MET A 271 -16.38 -21.72 1.88
CA MET A 271 -17.35 -21.44 0.83
C MET A 271 -17.71 -22.69 0.03
N LYS A 272 -16.72 -23.51 -0.33
CA LYS A 272 -16.97 -24.76 -1.07
C LYS A 272 -17.75 -25.80 -0.27
N GLU A 273 -17.48 -25.90 1.03
CA GLU A 273 -18.21 -26.81 1.92
C GLU A 273 -19.68 -26.38 2.12
N LYS A 274 -19.98 -25.08 2.01
CA LYS A 274 -21.37 -24.59 2.02
C LYS A 274 -22.11 -24.89 0.72
N GLU A 275 -21.46 -24.76 -0.43
CA GLU A 275 -22.07 -25.11 -1.72
C GLU A 275 -22.39 -26.62 -1.80
N GLU A 276 -21.50 -27.48 -1.29
CA GLU A 276 -21.73 -28.93 -1.26
C GLU A 276 -22.89 -29.34 -0.34
N TYR A 277 -23.19 -28.59 0.71
CA TYR A 277 -24.27 -28.92 1.65
C TYR A 277 -25.67 -28.52 1.14
N ASP A 278 -25.75 -27.50 0.29
CA ASP A 278 -27.02 -27.06 -0.29
C ASP A 278 -27.46 -27.94 -1.47
N ASP A 279 -26.52 -28.61 -2.17
CA ASP A 279 -26.83 -29.56 -3.25
C ASP A 279 -27.36 -30.93 -2.76
N VAL A 280 -27.21 -31.26 -1.47
CA VAL A 280 -27.66 -32.54 -0.89
C VAL A 280 -29.09 -32.47 -0.32
N LYS A 281 -29.71 -31.28 -0.31
CA LYS A 281 -31.11 -31.08 0.10
C LYS A 281 -32.05 -30.98 -1.10
N VAL A 282 -32.17 -32.06 -1.86
CA VAL A 282 -33.26 -32.27 -2.83
C VAL A 282 -33.84 -33.66 -2.65
#